data_AF-A0A3R0N2H7-F1
#
_entry.id   AF-A0A3R0N2H7-F1
#
_cell.length_a   1.000
_cell.length_b   1.000
_cell.length_c   1.000
_cell.angle_alpha   90.00
_cell.angle_beta   90.00
_cell.angle_gamma   90.00
#
_symmetry.space_group_name_H-M   'P 1'
#
loop_
_entity.id
_entity.type
_entity.pdbx_description
1 polymer ?
#
loop_
_entity_poly.entity_id
_entity_poly.type
_entity_poly.pdbx_seq_one_letter_code
_entity_poly.pdbx_strand_id
1 'polypeptide(L)' 'HREESVKRGMPVIRDCQRCGGRGCERLPSTEAFNAICKVTSAITLDTWKKSVKRFYDTLVVRFDIEEAWAERQLKRVTR' A
#
# COMPACT_ATOMS: atom_id res chain seq x y z
N HIS A 1 -21.62 13.58 -3.12
CA HIS A 1 -20.15 13.77 -2.93
C HIS A 1 -19.66 15.13 -3.42
N ARG A 2 -19.91 15.48 -4.70
CA ARG A 2 -19.60 16.82 -5.21
C ARG A 2 -20.28 17.92 -4.38
N GLU A 3 -21.54 17.72 -4.01
CA GLU A 3 -22.29 18.64 -3.15
C GLU A 3 -21.68 18.85 -1.76
N GLU A 4 -21.05 17.82 -1.18
CA GLU A 4 -20.44 17.90 0.15
C GLU A 4 -19.06 18.53 0.11
N SER A 5 -18.29 18.27 -0.97
CA SER A 5 -17.03 18.98 -1.25
C SER A 5 -17.27 20.47 -1.57
N VAL A 6 -18.39 20.79 -2.23
CA VAL A 6 -18.83 22.18 -2.48
C VAL A 6 -19.24 22.86 -1.17
N LYS A 7 -20.00 22.17 -0.30
CA LYS A 7 -20.38 22.72 1.02
C LYS A 7 -19.19 23.01 1.93
N ARG A 8 -18.17 22.14 1.93
CA ARG A 8 -16.99 22.30 2.80
C ARG A 8 -15.86 23.12 2.16
N GLY A 9 -15.98 23.47 0.88
CA GLY A 9 -14.94 24.20 0.13
C GLY A 9 -13.63 23.41 -0.06
N MET A 10 -13.63 22.11 0.27
CA MET A 10 -12.44 21.26 0.23
C MET A 10 -12.80 19.84 -0.23
N PRO A 11 -11.91 19.16 -0.97
CA PRO A 11 -12.16 17.80 -1.43
C PRO A 11 -12.39 16.86 -0.26
N VAL A 12 -13.52 16.15 -0.27
CA VAL A 12 -13.80 15.10 0.71
C VAL A 12 -13.04 13.83 0.29
N ILE A 13 -11.96 13.52 1.01
CA ILE A 13 -11.16 12.30 0.81
C ILE A 13 -11.95 11.12 1.38
N ARG A 14 -12.05 10.05 0.60
CA ARG A 14 -12.67 8.79 1.00
C ARG A 14 -11.95 7.62 0.37
N ASP A 15 -12.13 6.45 0.97
CA ASP A 15 -11.67 5.20 0.38
C ASP A 15 -12.27 5.00 -1.02
N CYS A 16 -11.41 4.65 -1.97
CA CYS A 16 -11.82 4.37 -3.34
C CYS A 16 -12.91 3.29 -3.33
N GLN A 17 -14.11 3.58 -3.84
CA GLN A 17 -15.21 2.60 -3.83
C GLN A 17 -14.94 1.35 -4.68
N ARG A 18 -13.97 1.43 -5.60
CA ARG A 18 -13.60 0.34 -6.50
C ARG A 18 -12.63 -0.66 -5.86
N CYS A 19 -11.67 -0.18 -5.07
CA CYS A 19 -10.71 -1.04 -4.37
C CYS A 19 -10.92 -1.06 -2.84
N GLY A 20 -11.90 -0.35 -2.29
CA GLY A 20 -12.13 -0.20 -0.84
C GLY A 20 -10.99 0.55 -0.14
N GLY A 21 -10.29 1.45 -0.85
CA GLY A 21 -9.08 2.09 -0.34
C GLY A 21 -7.81 1.23 -0.38
N ARG A 22 -7.85 0.03 -0.98
CA ARG A 22 -6.69 -0.87 -1.07
C ARG A 22 -5.60 -0.42 -2.05
N GLY A 23 -5.88 0.49 -2.96
CA GLY A 23 -4.94 0.88 -4.02
C GLY A 23 -4.72 -0.24 -5.04
N CYS A 24 -3.45 -0.45 -5.42
CA CYS A 24 -2.99 -1.53 -6.30
C CYS A 24 -3.11 -2.91 -5.65
N GLU A 25 -3.07 -3.96 -6.47
CA GLU A 25 -3.13 -5.34 -5.97
C GLU A 25 -1.92 -5.62 -5.07
N ARG A 26 -2.19 -5.83 -3.78
CA ARG A 26 -1.14 -6.15 -2.81
C ARG A 26 -0.58 -7.51 -3.15
N LEU A 27 0.73 -7.57 -3.42
CA LEU A 27 1.45 -8.83 -3.60
C LEU A 27 1.13 -9.77 -2.43
N PRO A 28 0.49 -10.92 -2.68
CA PRO A 28 0.15 -11.86 -1.63
C PRO A 28 1.41 -12.25 -0.85
N SER A 29 1.32 -12.22 0.48
CA SER A 29 2.45 -12.57 1.37
C SER A 29 3.06 -13.95 1.04
N THR A 30 2.24 -14.88 0.53
CA THR A 30 2.67 -16.21 0.07
C THR A 30 3.56 -16.15 -1.17
N GLU A 31 3.24 -15.28 -2.14
CA GLU A 31 4.06 -15.12 -3.35
C GLU A 31 5.40 -14.46 -3.02
N ALA A 32 5.40 -13.46 -2.14
CA ALA A 32 6.62 -12.84 -1.65
C ALA A 32 7.53 -13.87 -0.95
N PHE A 33 6.95 -14.73 -0.09
CA PHE A 33 7.71 -15.81 0.54
C PHE A 33 8.30 -16.78 -0.49
N ASN A 34 7.50 -17.23 -1.47
CA ASN A 34 7.95 -18.14 -2.51
C ASN A 34 9.09 -17.55 -3.34
N ALA A 35 9.05 -16.25 -3.63
CA ALA A 35 10.13 -15.55 -4.32
C ALA A 35 11.41 -15.48 -3.48
N ILE A 36 11.29 -15.21 -2.18
CA ILE A 36 12.43 -15.19 -1.25
C ILE A 36 13.07 -16.58 -1.15
N CYS A 37 12.28 -17.65 -1.12
CA CYS A 37 12.80 -19.02 -1.12
C CYS A 37 13.62 -19.37 -2.38
N LYS A 38 13.41 -18.68 -3.50
CA LYS A 38 14.24 -18.86 -4.72
C LYS A 38 15.61 -18.19 -4.59
N VAL A 39 15.74 -17.17 -3.74
CA VAL A 39 16.97 -16.41 -3.53
C VAL A 39 17.74 -16.94 -2.32
N THR A 40 17.04 -17.36 -1.27
CA THR A 40 17.65 -17.85 -0.04
C THR A 40 16.79 -18.93 0.63
N SER A 41 17.43 -20.00 1.06
CA SER A 41 16.82 -21.06 1.88
C SER A 41 16.96 -20.80 3.38
N ALA A 42 17.57 -19.67 3.79
CA ALA A 42 17.82 -19.36 5.19
C ALA A 42 16.55 -19.00 5.98
N ILE A 43 15.47 -18.63 5.30
CA ILE A 43 14.20 -18.24 5.92
C ILE A 43 13.21 -19.39 5.76
N THR A 44 12.90 -20.06 6.86
CA THR A 44 11.84 -21.09 6.89
C THR A 44 10.45 -20.46 6.89
N LEU A 45 9.43 -21.25 6.54
CA LEU A 45 8.03 -20.80 6.62
C LEU A 45 7.62 -20.39 8.03
N ASP A 46 8.15 -21.05 9.05
CA ASP A 46 7.89 -20.73 10.46
C ASP A 46 8.49 -19.38 10.84
N THR A 47 9.77 -19.15 10.49
CA THR A 47 10.45 -17.85 10.65
C THR A 47 9.72 -16.74 9.90
N TRP A 48 9.25 -17.03 8.67
CA TRP A 48 8.46 -16.09 7.87
C TRP A 48 7.20 -15.65 8.61
N LYS A 49 6.40 -16.61 9.07
CA LYS A 49 5.13 -16.33 9.77
C LYS A 49 5.35 -15.60 11.09
N LYS A 50 6.42 -15.92 11.83
CA LYS A 50 6.66 -15.36 13.17
C LYS A 50 7.31 -13.98 13.16
N SER A 51 8.24 -13.69 12.24
CA SER A 51 9.02 -12.44 12.28
C SER A 51 9.07 -11.70 10.94
N VAL A 52 9.48 -12.36 9.85
CA VAL A 52 9.80 -11.68 8.58
C VAL A 52 8.56 -11.08 7.93
N LYS A 53 7.40 -11.73 8.06
CA LYS A 53 6.13 -11.21 7.54
C LYS A 53 5.82 -9.80 8.07
N ARG A 54 6.03 -9.54 9.37
CA ARG A 54 5.76 -8.20 9.94
C ARG A 54 6.66 -7.13 9.33
N PHE A 55 7.93 -7.47 9.09
CA PHE A 55 8.86 -6.58 8.41
C PHE A 55 8.42 -6.32 6.97
N TYR A 56 8.06 -7.38 6.24
CA TYR A 56 7.51 -7.28 4.88
C TYR A 56 6.25 -6.38 4.84
N ASP A 57 5.30 -6.59 5.74
CA ASP A 57 4.07 -5.79 5.82
C ASP A 57 4.39 -4.30 6.10
N THR A 58 5.45 -4.01 6.87
CA THR A 58 5.92 -2.63 7.12
C THR A 58 6.47 -1.98 5.84
N LEU A 59 7.17 -2.74 4.99
CA LEU A 59 7.65 -2.25 3.69
C LEU A 59 6.49 -1.93 2.75
N VAL A 60 5.45 -2.76 2.74
CA VAL A 60 4.22 -2.51 1.97
C VAL A 60 3.59 -1.18 2.40
N VAL A 61 3.44 -0.95 3.70
CA VAL A 61 2.92 0.33 4.22
C VAL A 61 3.81 1.51 3.82
N ARG A 62 5.14 1.32 3.80
CA ARG A 62 6.04 2.40 3.38
C ARG A 62 5.82 2.77 1.92
N PHE A 63 5.61 1.80 1.03
CA PHE A 63 5.28 2.09 -0.36
C PHE A 63 3.98 2.88 -0.50
N ASP A 64 2.94 2.52 0.24
CA ASP A 64 1.67 3.26 0.24
C ASP A 64 1.88 4.74 0.65
N ILE A 65 2.73 4.99 1.66
CA ILE A 65 3.07 6.35 2.12
C ILE A 65 3.79 7.14 1.01
N GLU A 66 4.78 6.53 0.37
CA GLU A 66 5.56 7.17 -0.69
C GLU A 66 4.73 7.43 -1.94
N GLU A 67 3.87 6.49 -2.33
CA GLU A 67 2.94 6.67 -3.45
C GLU A 67 1.98 7.85 -3.18
N ALA A 68 1.40 7.91 -1.98
CA ALA A 68 0.54 9.02 -1.59
C ALA A 68 1.30 10.35 -1.49
N TRP A 69 2.59 10.34 -1.20
CA TRP A 69 3.43 11.53 -1.21
C TRP A 69 3.74 11.98 -2.65
N ALA A 70 4.11 11.04 -3.52
CA ALA A 70 4.38 11.30 -4.94
C ALA A 70 3.14 11.85 -5.65
N GLU A 71 1.96 11.27 -5.40
CA GLU A 71 0.70 11.76 -5.96
C GLU A 71 0.39 13.20 -5.49
N ARG A 72 0.68 13.51 -4.22
CA ARG A 72 0.56 14.88 -3.68
C ARG A 72 1.52 15.86 -4.37
N GLN A 73 2.76 15.46 -4.60
CA GLN A 73 3.72 16.31 -5.32
C GLN A 73 3.28 16.55 -6.77
N LEU A 74 2.83 15.50 -7.46
CA LEU A 74 2.35 15.59 -8.84
C LEU A 74 1.14 16.53 -8.95
N LYS A 75 0.16 16.39 -8.05
CA LYS A 75 -1.01 17.29 -7.99
C LYS A 75 -0.62 18.74 -7.76
N ARG A 76 0.44 19.02 -7.00
CA ARG A 76 0.90 20.40 -6.76
C ARG A 76 1.47 21.08 -8.01
N VAL A 77 2.05 20.31 -8.94
CA VAL A 77 2.70 20.86 -10.14
C VAL A 77 1.82 20.81 -11.39
N THR A 78 0.76 20.00 -11.39
CA THR A 78 -0.15 19.82 -12.53
C THR A 78 -1.53 20.44 -12.34
N ARG A 79 -1.83 20.99 -11.16
CA ARG A 79 -3.13 21.56 -10.82
C ARG A 79 -3.01 22.93 -10.18
#